data_AF-A0A6C0EPB2-F1
#
_entry.id   AF-A0A6C0EPB2-F1
#
_cell.length_a   1.000
_cell.length_b   1.000
_cell.length_c   1.000
_cell.angle_alpha   90.00
_cell.angle_beta   90.00
_cell.angle_gamma   90.00
#
_symmetry.space_group_name_H-M   'P 1'
#
loop_
_entity.id
_entity.type
_entity.pdbx_description
1 polymer ?
#
loop_
_entity_poly.entity_id
_entity_poly.type
_entity_poly.pdbx_seq_one_letter_code
_entity_poly.pdbx_strand_id
1 'polypeptide(L)'
;MRFIIDINKEKIINYLESNFRELVRFLYQWISTDGEVLGYILGIWHLLVCINIFICVLLCHTIYPNFWFQFAVFACMFTIWIQHIFLHVCVVFVAEVNLTNKEPPFYTIIRDITSLNMNDFISHFLVAETIALGCFFLEILGKISLYIHEYYGVKL
;
A
#
# COMPACT_ATOMS: atom_id res chain seq x y z
N MET A 1 -9.22 -31.86 7.72
CA MET A 1 -10.22 -30.79 7.90
C MET A 1 -9.75 -29.60 7.05
N ARG A 2 -10.35 -29.37 5.88
CA ARG A 2 -10.02 -28.20 5.04
C ARG A 2 -10.86 -27.03 5.55
N PHE A 3 -10.24 -26.07 6.24
CA PHE A 3 -10.87 -24.79 6.50
C PHE A 3 -10.93 -24.03 5.18
N ILE A 4 -12.07 -24.13 4.48
CA ILE A 4 -12.36 -23.26 3.34
C ILE A 4 -12.95 -22.00 3.95
N ILE A 5 -12.12 -20.98 4.12
CA ILE A 5 -12.62 -19.64 4.44
C ILE A 5 -13.17 -19.09 3.12
N ASP A 6 -14.48 -19.15 2.92
CA ASP A 6 -15.15 -18.52 1.78
C ASP A 6 -15.26 -17.02 2.03
N ILE A 7 -14.17 -16.31 1.73
CA ILE A 7 -14.09 -14.86 1.85
C ILE A 7 -14.78 -14.25 0.64
N ASN A 8 -15.94 -13.62 0.86
CA ASN A 8 -16.58 -12.80 -0.17
C ASN A 8 -15.77 -11.50 -0.37
N LYS A 9 -14.79 -11.56 -1.28
CA LYS A 9 -13.87 -10.46 -1.59
C LYS A 9 -14.60 -9.19 -2.02
N GLU A 10 -15.62 -9.33 -2.86
CA GLU A 10 -16.39 -8.20 -3.39
C GLU A 10 -17.10 -7.43 -2.28
N LYS A 11 -17.71 -8.13 -1.33
CA LYS A 11 -18.34 -7.50 -0.16
C LYS A 11 -17.31 -6.73 0.69
N ILE A 12 -16.10 -7.28 0.86
CA ILE A 12 -15.03 -6.61 1.61
C ILE A 12 -14.55 -5.37 0.86
N ILE A 13 -14.31 -5.47 -0.45
CA ILE A 13 -13.88 -4.35 -1.29
C ILE A 13 -14.92 -3.23 -1.21
N ASN A 14 -16.20 -3.54 -1.43
CA ASN A 14 -17.28 -2.55 -1.39
C ASN A 14 -17.42 -1.90 0.00
N TYR A 15 -17.24 -2.67 1.07
CA TYR A 15 -17.27 -2.13 2.43
C TYR A 15 -16.08 -1.19 2.70
N LEU A 16 -14.86 -1.62 2.39
CA LEU A 16 -13.65 -0.81 2.60
C LEU A 16 -13.69 0.46 1.73
N GLU A 17 -14.09 0.32 0.48
CA GLU A 17 -14.21 1.42 -0.47
C GLU A 17 -15.27 2.44 -0.03
N SER A 18 -16.45 1.99 0.42
CA SER A 18 -17.49 2.92 0.87
C SER A 18 -17.07 3.70 2.10
N ASN A 19 -16.48 3.03 3.10
CA ASN A 19 -15.93 3.71 4.28
C ASN A 19 -14.84 4.72 3.89
N PHE A 20 -13.99 4.36 2.93
CA PHE A 20 -12.94 5.23 2.47
C PHE A 20 -13.48 6.46 1.71
N ARG A 21 -14.48 6.29 0.85
CA ARG A 21 -15.19 7.42 0.22
C ARG A 21 -15.86 8.33 1.24
N GLU A 22 -16.49 7.77 2.27
CA GLU A 22 -17.11 8.55 3.35
C GLU A 22 -16.07 9.37 4.12
N LEU A 23 -14.92 8.77 4.43
CA LEU A 23 -13.78 9.49 5.01
C LEU A 23 -13.30 10.62 4.11
N VAL A 24 -13.10 10.37 2.81
CA VAL A 24 -12.67 11.39 1.84
C VAL A 24 -13.68 12.53 1.76
N ARG A 25 -14.99 12.21 1.67
CA ARG A 25 -16.06 13.21 1.69
C ARG A 25 -16.01 14.03 2.98
N PHE A 26 -15.89 13.38 4.13
CA PHE A 26 -15.82 14.07 5.42
C PHE A 26 -14.59 15.00 5.52
N LEU A 27 -13.43 14.55 5.06
CA LEU A 27 -12.18 15.32 5.13
C LEU A 27 -12.12 16.48 4.13
N TYR A 28 -12.73 16.34 2.95
CA TYR A 28 -12.61 17.30 1.85
C TYR A 28 -13.91 18.01 1.46
N GLN A 29 -15.01 17.80 2.19
CA GLN A 29 -16.28 18.53 1.98
C GLN A 29 -16.13 20.05 2.03
N TRP A 30 -15.10 20.56 2.72
CA TRP A 30 -14.80 21.99 2.79
C TRP A 30 -14.18 22.54 1.49
N ILE A 31 -13.59 21.69 0.64
CA ILE A 31 -13.08 22.06 -0.68
C ILE A 31 -14.18 21.91 -1.73
N SER A 32 -14.85 20.75 -1.74
CA SER A 32 -15.91 20.46 -2.70
C SER A 32 -16.82 19.36 -2.19
N THR A 33 -18.10 19.43 -2.55
CA THR A 33 -19.08 18.36 -2.39
C THR A 33 -19.29 17.55 -3.66
N ASP A 34 -18.68 17.97 -4.78
CA ASP A 34 -18.74 17.24 -6.04
C ASP A 34 -17.88 15.97 -5.97
N GLY A 35 -18.51 14.82 -6.25
CA GLY A 35 -17.85 13.52 -6.23
C GLY A 35 -16.69 13.43 -7.21
N GLU A 36 -16.79 14.06 -8.38
CA GLU A 36 -15.73 14.01 -9.39
C GLU A 36 -14.47 14.76 -8.91
N VAL A 37 -14.66 15.95 -8.34
CA VAL A 37 -13.55 16.75 -7.76
C VAL A 37 -12.90 16.01 -6.59
N LEU A 38 -13.69 15.38 -5.72
CA LEU A 38 -13.18 14.55 -4.63
C LEU A 38 -12.38 13.35 -5.14
N GLY A 39 -12.82 12.75 -6.24
CA GLY A 39 -12.09 11.68 -6.91
C GLY A 39 -10.72 12.13 -7.42
N TYR A 40 -10.63 13.32 -8.03
CA TYR A 40 -9.33 13.89 -8.46
C TYR A 40 -8.40 14.21 -7.30
N ILE A 41 -8.93 14.79 -6.22
CA ILE A 41 -8.16 15.01 -4.97
C ILE A 41 -7.61 13.67 -4.50
N LEU A 42 -8.44 12.62 -4.52
CA LEU A 42 -8.01 11.30 -4.08
C LEU A 42 -6.92 10.70 -4.96
N GLY A 43 -7.02 10.81 -6.29
CA GLY A 43 -5.99 10.33 -7.22
C GLY A 43 -4.63 10.99 -6.98
N ILE A 44 -4.61 12.31 -6.72
CA ILE A 44 -3.38 13.04 -6.35
C ILE A 44 -2.82 12.52 -5.02
N TRP A 45 -3.68 12.36 -4.01
CA TRP A 45 -3.27 11.83 -2.71
C TRP A 45 -2.68 10.44 -2.81
N HIS A 46 -3.29 9.57 -3.62
CA HIS A 46 -2.80 8.23 -3.84
C HIS A 46 -1.37 8.25 -4.42
N LEU A 47 -1.15 9.06 -5.46
CA LEU A 47 0.18 9.23 -6.07
C LEU A 47 1.22 9.74 -5.05
N LEU A 48 0.85 10.75 -4.25
CA LEU A 48 1.72 11.30 -3.21
C LEU A 48 2.06 10.25 -2.14
N VAL A 49 1.11 9.41 -1.73
CA VAL A 49 1.34 8.31 -0.79
C VAL A 49 2.30 7.28 -1.39
N CYS A 50 2.14 6.90 -2.66
CA CYS A 50 3.07 5.99 -3.33
C CYS A 50 4.51 6.51 -3.31
N ILE A 51 4.70 7.79 -3.66
CA ILE A 51 6.03 8.44 -3.65
C ILE A 51 6.59 8.51 -2.22
N ASN A 52 5.77 8.92 -1.25
CA ASN A 52 6.20 9.04 0.14
C ASN A 52 6.59 7.71 0.76
N ILE A 53 5.89 6.61 0.45
CA ILE A 53 6.28 5.28 0.91
C ILE A 53 7.66 4.92 0.39
N PHE A 54 7.93 5.15 -0.90
CA PHE A 54 9.25 4.88 -1.48
C PHE A 54 10.36 5.68 -0.78
N ILE A 55 10.11 6.97 -0.51
CA ILE A 55 11.05 7.81 0.25
C ILE A 55 11.24 7.28 1.67
N CYS A 56 10.16 6.90 2.37
CA CYS A 56 10.24 6.37 3.73
C CYS A 56 11.05 5.07 3.79
N VAL A 57 10.90 4.19 2.80
CA VAL A 57 11.72 2.97 2.65
C VAL A 57 13.20 3.35 2.52
N LEU A 58 13.55 4.26 1.62
CA LEU A 58 14.94 4.70 1.47
C LEU A 58 15.49 5.29 2.78
N LEU A 59 14.72 6.17 3.43
CA LEU A 59 15.12 6.82 4.68
C LEU A 59 15.33 5.81 5.81
N CYS A 60 14.46 4.82 5.95
CA CYS A 60 14.54 3.84 7.03
C CYS A 60 15.66 2.83 6.84
N HIS A 61 16.21 2.67 5.62
CA HIS A 61 17.37 1.79 5.37
C HIS A 61 18.71 2.54 5.32
N THR A 62 18.72 3.84 5.04
CA THR A 62 19.97 4.57 4.77
C THR A 62 20.30 5.65 5.82
N ILE A 63 19.38 6.59 6.06
CA ILE A 63 19.66 7.82 6.80
C ILE A 63 19.27 7.69 8.28
N TYR A 64 18.12 7.06 8.56
CA TYR A 64 17.59 6.93 9.92
C TYR A 64 17.08 5.51 10.18
N PRO A 65 17.98 4.53 10.38
CA PRO A 65 17.62 3.12 10.59
C PRO A 65 17.12 2.84 12.02
N ASN A 66 16.25 3.71 12.53
CA ASN A 66 15.57 3.51 13.80
C ASN A 66 14.57 2.36 13.69
N PHE A 67 14.66 1.41 14.62
CA PHE A 67 13.82 0.21 14.64
C PHE A 67 12.32 0.52 14.60
N TRP A 68 11.85 1.51 15.37
CA TRP A 68 10.43 1.86 15.43
C TRP A 68 9.94 2.50 14.14
N PHE A 69 10.76 3.35 13.52
CA PHE A 69 10.44 3.92 12.23
C PHE A 69 10.38 2.85 11.15
N GLN A 70 11.36 1.97 11.11
CA GLN A 70 11.39 0.81 10.21
C GLN A 70 10.17 -0.09 10.39
N PHE A 71 9.81 -0.42 11.63
CA PHE A 71 8.64 -1.24 11.93
C PHE A 71 7.34 -0.57 11.48
N ALA A 72 7.21 0.76 11.66
CA ALA A 72 6.06 1.51 11.19
C ALA A 72 5.96 1.49 9.65
N VAL A 73 7.07 1.73 8.94
CA VAL A 73 7.11 1.64 7.47
C VAL A 73 6.77 0.23 7.00
N PHE A 74 7.32 -0.80 7.64
CA PHE A 74 7.01 -2.19 7.36
C PHE A 74 5.52 -2.51 7.57
N ALA A 75 4.91 -2.07 8.67
CA ALA A 75 3.49 -2.29 8.95
C ALA A 75 2.59 -1.63 7.89
N CYS A 76 2.94 -0.41 7.44
CA CYS A 76 2.25 0.27 6.35
C CYS A 76 2.35 -0.52 5.04
N MET A 77 3.57 -0.91 4.64
CA MET A 77 3.79 -1.72 3.43
C MET A 77 3.09 -3.07 3.50
N PHE A 78 3.14 -3.74 4.66
CA PHE A 78 2.49 -5.02 4.87
C PHE A 78 0.97 -4.93 4.71
N THR A 79 0.36 -3.83 5.20
CA THR A 79 -1.08 -3.58 5.03
C THR A 79 -1.45 -3.40 3.56
N ILE A 80 -0.65 -2.63 2.81
CA ILE A 80 -0.86 -2.40 1.36
C ILE A 80 -0.68 -3.71 0.58
N TRP A 81 0.39 -4.46 0.89
CA TRP A 81 0.65 -5.76 0.29
C TRP A 81 -0.49 -6.77 0.54
N ILE A 82 -1.07 -6.79 1.74
CA ILE A 82 -2.27 -7.60 2.02
C ILE A 82 -3.43 -7.21 1.09
N GLN A 83 -3.67 -5.92 0.87
CA GLN A 83 -4.71 -5.47 -0.05
C GLN A 83 -4.42 -5.99 -1.47
N HIS A 84 -3.19 -5.83 -1.96
CA HIS A 84 -2.82 -6.26 -3.31
C HIS A 84 -2.84 -7.78 -3.51
N ILE A 85 -2.43 -8.58 -2.52
CA ILE A 85 -2.42 -10.05 -2.62
C ILE A 85 -3.81 -10.65 -2.45
N PHE A 86 -4.57 -10.23 -1.43
CA PHE A 86 -5.84 -10.87 -1.12
C PHE A 86 -7.00 -10.30 -1.93
N LEU A 87 -7.03 -8.99 -2.12
CA LEU A 87 -8.12 -8.30 -2.84
C LEU A 87 -7.81 -8.11 -4.33
N HIS A 88 -6.55 -8.28 -4.76
CA HIS A 88 -6.09 -8.02 -6.14
C HIS A 88 -6.37 -6.60 -6.64
N VAL A 89 -6.64 -5.66 -5.72
CA VAL A 89 -6.96 -4.26 -6.00
C VAL A 89 -6.38 -3.37 -4.91
N CYS A 90 -6.11 -2.10 -5.24
CA CYS A 90 -5.98 -1.05 -4.25
C CYS A 90 -7.34 -0.41 -4.01
N VAL A 91 -7.82 -0.38 -2.76
CA VAL A 91 -9.14 0.19 -2.40
C VAL A 91 -9.24 1.66 -2.83
N VAL A 92 -8.12 2.39 -2.81
CA VAL A 92 -8.05 3.79 -3.23
C VAL A 92 -8.36 3.95 -4.72
N PHE A 93 -7.86 3.05 -5.59
CA PHE A 93 -8.20 3.07 -7.01
C PHE A 93 -9.69 2.78 -7.23
N VAL A 94 -10.25 1.80 -6.52
CA VAL A 94 -11.68 1.49 -6.64
C VAL A 94 -12.53 2.69 -6.23
N ALA A 95 -12.18 3.37 -5.14
CA ALA A 95 -12.84 4.58 -4.68
C ALA A 95 -12.74 5.73 -5.70
N GLU A 96 -11.56 5.93 -6.29
CA GLU A 96 -11.32 6.95 -7.32
C GLU A 96 -12.15 6.71 -8.58
N VAL A 97 -12.17 5.48 -9.09
CA VAL A 97 -12.97 5.09 -10.26
C VAL A 97 -14.45 5.29 -9.98
N ASN A 98 -14.95 4.89 -8.81
CA ASN A 98 -16.35 5.06 -8.46
C ASN A 98 -16.76 6.54 -8.26
N LEU A 99 -15.82 7.41 -7.88
CA LEU A 99 -16.06 8.85 -7.72
C LEU A 99 -16.03 9.61 -9.05
N THR A 100 -15.11 9.23 -9.95
CA THR A 100 -14.87 9.96 -11.22
C THR A 100 -15.53 9.33 -12.44
N ASN A 101 -15.89 8.04 -12.38
CA ASN A 101 -16.27 7.21 -13.52
C ASN A 101 -15.23 7.21 -14.67
N LYS A 102 -13.96 7.50 -14.34
CA LYS A 102 -12.85 7.62 -15.29
C LYS A 102 -11.70 6.70 -14.88
N GLU A 103 -10.83 6.42 -15.84
CA GLU A 103 -9.59 5.70 -15.57
C GLU A 103 -8.66 6.57 -14.71
N PRO A 104 -8.04 6.02 -13.64
CA PRO A 104 -7.11 6.76 -12.80
C PRO A 104 -5.93 7.33 -13.59
N PRO A 105 -5.47 8.56 -13.32
CA PRO A 105 -4.35 9.18 -14.01
C PRO A 105 -3.05 8.39 -13.79
N PHE A 106 -2.94 7.67 -12.66
CA PHE A 106 -1.83 6.76 -12.38
C PHE A 106 -1.61 5.75 -13.51
N TYR A 107 -2.69 5.20 -14.08
CA TYR A 107 -2.60 4.21 -15.15
C TYR A 107 -1.98 4.80 -16.42
N THR A 108 -2.35 6.04 -16.74
CA THR A 108 -1.77 6.75 -17.88
C THR A 108 -0.28 7.05 -17.64
N ILE A 109 0.07 7.58 -16.47
CA ILE A 109 1.45 7.91 -16.10
C ILE A 109 2.36 6.67 -16.18
N ILE A 110 1.92 5.54 -15.61
CA ILE A 110 2.70 4.31 -15.62
C ILE A 110 2.87 3.75 -17.03
N ARG A 111 1.80 3.74 -17.84
CA ARG A 111 1.86 3.30 -19.23
C ARG A 111 2.85 4.13 -20.04
N ASP A 112 2.82 5.45 -19.85
CA ASP A 112 3.70 6.38 -20.58
C ASP A 112 5.18 6.22 -20.17
N ILE A 113 5.46 5.96 -18.89
CA ILE A 113 6.84 5.77 -18.38
C ILE A 113 7.40 4.40 -18.76
N THR A 114 6.60 3.35 -18.60
CA THR A 114 7.09 1.96 -18.67
C THR A 114 6.85 1.30 -20.01
N SER A 115 5.96 1.86 -20.85
CA SER A 115 5.46 1.23 -22.08
C SER A 115 4.84 -0.16 -21.85
N LEU A 116 4.53 -0.51 -20.61
CA LEU A 116 3.91 -1.78 -20.25
C LEU A 116 2.38 -1.68 -20.26
N ASN A 117 1.73 -2.80 -20.56
CA ASN A 117 0.32 -2.95 -20.30
C ASN A 117 0.07 -3.00 -18.79
N MET A 118 -1.11 -2.53 -18.36
CA MET A 118 -1.43 -2.43 -16.94
C MET A 118 -1.38 -3.78 -16.20
N ASN A 119 -1.84 -4.86 -16.85
CA ASN A 119 -1.81 -6.20 -16.26
C ASN A 119 -0.37 -6.69 -15.99
N ASP A 120 0.54 -6.41 -16.93
CA ASP A 120 1.95 -6.78 -16.80
C ASP A 120 2.63 -5.93 -15.73
N PHE A 121 2.33 -4.63 -15.68
CA PHE A 121 2.81 -3.74 -14.65
C PHE A 121 2.38 -4.19 -13.25
N ILE A 122 1.08 -4.46 -13.04
CA ILE A 122 0.56 -4.92 -11.75
C ILE A 122 1.23 -6.22 -11.33
N SER A 123 1.42 -7.16 -12.26
CA SER A 123 2.07 -8.44 -11.97
C SER A 123 3.53 -8.24 -11.54
N HIS A 124 4.30 -7.44 -12.26
CA HIS A 124 5.69 -7.12 -11.89
C HIS A 124 5.77 -6.33 -10.57
N PHE A 125 4.85 -5.37 -10.37
CA PHE A 125 4.77 -4.58 -9.16
C PHE A 125 4.52 -5.46 -7.94
N LEU A 126 3.58 -6.41 -8.02
CA LEU A 126 3.26 -7.33 -6.93
C LEU A 126 4.45 -8.23 -6.56
N VAL A 127 5.21 -8.70 -7.56
CA VAL A 127 6.44 -9.47 -7.32
C VAL A 127 7.49 -8.61 -6.65
N ALA A 128 7.72 -7.38 -7.14
CA ALA A 128 8.68 -6.45 -6.57
C ALA A 128 8.31 -6.08 -5.12
N GLU A 129 7.03 -5.80 -4.86
CA GLU A 129 6.49 -5.51 -3.53
C GLU A 129 6.70 -6.69 -2.58
N THR A 130 6.39 -7.92 -3.01
CA THR A 130 6.56 -9.13 -2.20
C THR A 130 8.02 -9.38 -1.84
N ILE A 131 8.95 -9.20 -2.80
CA ILE A 131 10.39 -9.34 -2.55
C ILE A 131 10.86 -8.26 -1.59
N ALA A 132 10.49 -7.00 -1.82
CA ALA A 132 10.87 -5.88 -0.96
C ALA A 132 10.41 -6.09 0.48
N LEU A 133 9.15 -6.50 0.67
CA LEU A 133 8.58 -6.80 1.98
C LEU A 133 9.26 -7.99 2.66
N GLY A 134 9.61 -9.03 1.90
CA GLY A 134 10.36 -10.18 2.39
C GLY A 134 11.76 -9.78 2.88
N CYS A 135 12.51 -9.01 2.09
CA CYS A 135 13.81 -8.50 2.49
C CYS A 135 13.72 -7.61 3.74
N PHE A 136 12.73 -6.73 3.81
CA PHE A 136 12.51 -5.86 4.96
C PHE A 136 12.17 -6.69 6.21
N PHE A 137 11.30 -7.69 6.09
CA PHE A 137 10.98 -8.59 7.19
C PHE A 137 12.22 -9.34 7.72
N LEU A 138 13.08 -9.83 6.82
CA LEU A 138 14.34 -10.47 7.20
C LEU A 138 15.29 -9.52 7.94
N GLU A 139 15.36 -8.24 7.54
CA GLU A 139 16.14 -7.23 8.27
C GLU A 139 15.63 -7.06 9.70
N ILE A 140 14.31 -6.93 9.88
CA ILE A 140 13.68 -6.80 11.21
C ILE A 140 13.96 -8.04 12.06
N LEU A 141 13.83 -9.24 11.48
CA LEU A 141 14.18 -10.48 12.17
C LEU A 141 15.66 -10.53 12.57
N GLY A 142 16.55 -10.05 11.70
CA GLY A 142 17.99 -9.94 12.01
C GLY A 142 18.23 -9.05 13.23
N LYS A 143 17.58 -7.89 13.30
CA LYS A 143 17.69 -6.96 14.45
C LYS A 143 17.13 -7.55 15.73
N ILE A 144 15.98 -8.21 15.67
CA ILE A 144 15.38 -8.90 16.82
C ILE A 144 16.27 -10.05 17.28
N SER A 145 16.83 -10.83 16.34
CA SER A 145 17.75 -11.92 16.64
C SER A 145 18.98 -11.40 17.38
N LEU A 146 19.64 -10.34 16.88
CA LEU A 146 20.79 -9.72 17.56
C LEU A 146 20.45 -9.28 18.99
N TYR A 147 19.31 -8.59 19.17
CA TYR A 147 18.84 -8.17 20.49
C TYR A 147 18.64 -9.35 21.45
N ILE A 148 18.06 -10.44 20.97
CA ILE A 148 17.86 -11.67 21.76
C ILE A 148 19.20 -12.29 22.16
N HIS A 149 20.15 -12.40 21.22
CA HIS A 149 21.47 -12.97 21.50
C HIS A 149 22.22 -12.14 22.55
N GLU A 150 22.21 -10.81 22.41
CA GLU A 150 22.80 -9.90 23.39
C GLU A 150 22.14 -10.03 24.76
N TYR A 151 20.82 -10.10 24.81
CA TYR A 151 20.05 -10.26 26.06
C TYR A 151 20.41 -11.55 26.80
N TYR A 152 20.58 -12.66 26.09
CA TYR A 152 20.98 -13.95 26.67
C TYR A 152 22.50 -14.11 26.84
N GLY A 153 23.30 -13.09 26.50
CA GLY A 153 24.76 -13.14 26.60
C GLY A 153 25.42 -14.12 25.62
N VAL A 154 24.73 -14.51 24.55
CA VAL A 154 25.27 -15.36 23.49
C VAL A 154 26.11 -14.48 22.57
N LYS A 155 27.42 -14.71 22.53
CA LYS A 155 28.30 -14.06 21.55
C LYS A 155 28.15 -14.75 20.21
N LEU A 156 27.67 -14.00 19.21
CA LEU A 156 27.67 -14.39 17.80
C LEU A 156 29.07 -14.22 17.18
#